data_AF-A0AAV4IFY9-F1
#
_entry.id   AF-A0AAV4IFY9-F1
#
_cell.length_a   1.000
_cell.length_b   1.000
_cell.length_c   1.000
_cell.angle_alpha   90.00
_cell.angle_beta   90.00
_cell.angle_gamma   90.00
#
_symmetry.space_group_name_H-M   'P 1'
#
loop_
_entity.id
_entity.type
_entity.pdbx_description
1 polymer ?
#
loop_
_entity_poly.entity_id
_entity_poly.type
_entity_poly.pdbx_seq_one_letter_code
_entity_poly.pdbx_strand_id
1 'polypeptide(L)'
;MWTLIHQICSRNATNLHIQWIPGHCGIAGNDEADHLANQSQIEDQREVEIDLKTAKAVSKRHVLDTIWAPQNVHESQSAGIRPSPTRDKEAGLSRRERVVLAQLRCNGKSPILQKYLYDICASPCDACLQCGQSPDDLHHALYDCPEVDFFRSLIPGDLMESLWESPVEMIEFLRASQRLPIA
;
A
#
# COMPACT_ATOMS: atom_id res chain seq x y z
N MET A 1 -17.20 12.56 -27.43
CA MET A 1 -18.64 12.23 -27.26
C MET A 1 -19.53 13.46 -27.45
N TRP A 2 -19.53 14.45 -26.56
CA TRP A 2 -20.42 15.63 -26.65
C TRP A 2 -20.33 16.41 -27.97
N THR A 3 -19.13 16.61 -28.51
CA THR A 3 -18.93 17.26 -29.81
C THR A 3 -19.58 16.49 -30.96
N LEU A 4 -19.50 15.16 -30.94
CA LEU A 4 -20.11 14.29 -31.96
C LEU A 4 -21.64 14.33 -31.87
N ILE A 5 -22.20 14.27 -30.67
CA ILE A 5 -23.64 14.39 -30.44
C ILE A 5 -24.14 15.74 -30.97
N HIS A 6 -23.43 16.83 -30.65
CA HIS A 6 -23.76 18.17 -31.14
C HIS A 6 -23.69 18.26 -32.67
N GLN A 7 -22.66 17.68 -33.30
CA GLN A 7 -22.51 17.64 -34.76
C GLN A 7 -23.65 16.88 -35.44
N ILE A 8 -24.09 15.75 -34.87
CA ILE A 8 -25.21 14.95 -35.41
C ILE A 8 -26.52 15.74 -35.34
N CYS A 9 -26.80 16.35 -34.18
CA CYS A 9 -28.02 17.17 -34.00
C CYS A 9 -28.02 18.38 -34.96
N SER A 10 -26.86 19.02 -35.15
CA SER A 10 -26.72 20.19 -36.02
C SER A 10 -26.83 19.86 -37.51
N ARG A 11 -26.36 18.68 -37.95
CA ARG A 11 -26.36 18.28 -39.36
C ARG A 11 -27.69 17.74 -39.86
N ASN A 12 -28.43 17.05 -39.00
CA ASN A 12 -29.62 16.30 -39.41
C ASN A 12 -30.95 16.95 -38.97
N ALA A 13 -30.90 18.13 -38.34
CA ALA A 13 -32.05 18.82 -37.75
C ALA A 13 -32.90 17.90 -36.84
N THR A 14 -32.27 16.90 -36.22
CA THR A 14 -32.92 15.93 -35.35
C THR A 14 -33.07 16.50 -33.96
N ASN A 15 -34.30 16.50 -33.45
CA ASN A 15 -34.58 16.86 -32.07
C ASN A 15 -34.18 15.69 -31.14
N LEU A 16 -33.06 15.84 -30.42
CA LEU A 16 -32.54 14.82 -29.52
C LEU A 16 -33.07 15.04 -28.10
N HIS A 17 -33.88 14.10 -27.61
CA HIS A 17 -34.30 14.05 -26.22
C HIS A 17 -33.41 13.08 -25.43
N ILE A 18 -32.75 13.57 -24.37
CA ILE A 18 -31.90 12.78 -23.49
C ILE A 18 -32.65 12.56 -22.17
N GLN A 19 -32.90 11.31 -21.83
CA GLN A 19 -33.54 10.91 -20.58
C GLN A 19 -32.62 10.00 -19.79
N TRP A 20 -32.42 10.31 -18.51
CA TRP A 20 -31.76 9.40 -17.59
C TRP A 20 -32.76 8.37 -17.06
N ILE A 21 -32.32 7.12 -16.93
CA ILE A 21 -33.06 6.02 -16.30
C ILE A 21 -32.14 5.25 -15.33
N PRO A 22 -32.68 4.71 -14.21
CA PRO A 22 -31.90 3.91 -13.28
C PRO A 22 -31.50 2.56 -13.90
N GLY A 23 -30.30 2.08 -13.57
CA GLY A 23 -29.82 0.76 -14.00
C GLY A 23 -30.52 -0.40 -13.27
N HIS A 24 -30.56 -1.58 -13.90
CA HIS A 24 -31.08 -2.83 -13.33
C HIS A 24 -32.50 -2.74 -12.74
N CYS A 25 -33.37 -1.96 -13.38
CA CYS A 25 -34.74 -1.74 -12.90
C CYS A 25 -35.80 -2.54 -13.69
N GLY A 26 -35.39 -3.49 -14.53
CA GLY A 26 -36.30 -4.34 -15.31
C GLY A 26 -36.86 -3.68 -16.57
N ILE A 27 -36.28 -2.57 -17.02
CA ILE A 27 -36.63 -1.95 -18.30
C ILE A 27 -35.92 -2.74 -19.40
N ALA A 28 -36.67 -3.58 -20.12
CA ALA A 28 -36.13 -4.52 -21.11
C ALA A 28 -35.13 -3.89 -22.10
N GLY A 29 -35.40 -2.68 -22.62
CA GLY A 29 -34.49 -2.01 -23.54
C GLY A 29 -33.18 -1.51 -22.91
N ASN A 30 -33.22 -1.11 -21.63
CA ASN A 30 -32.02 -0.71 -20.88
C ASN A 30 -31.18 -1.93 -20.51
N ASP A 31 -31.84 -2.98 -20.05
CA ASP A 31 -31.17 -4.21 -19.62
C ASP A 31 -30.55 -4.93 -20.82
N GLU A 32 -31.20 -4.91 -21.98
CA GLU A 32 -30.63 -5.42 -23.23
C GLU A 32 -29.43 -4.58 -23.70
N ALA A 33 -29.51 -3.25 -23.62
CA ALA A 33 -28.39 -2.37 -23.97
C ALA A 33 -27.17 -2.61 -23.06
N ASP A 34 -27.39 -2.79 -21.75
CA ASP A 34 -26.35 -3.12 -20.78
C ASP A 34 -25.75 -4.51 -21.04
N HIS A 35 -26.59 -5.49 -21.34
CA HIS A 35 -26.15 -6.84 -21.71
C HIS A 35 -25.27 -6.82 -22.97
N LEU A 36 -25.67 -6.12 -24.04
CA LEU A 36 -24.87 -6.00 -25.27
C LEU A 36 -23.55 -5.24 -25.04
N ALA A 37 -23.57 -4.19 -24.20
CA ALA A 37 -22.36 -3.47 -23.82
C ALA A 37 -21.38 -4.34 -23.01
N ASN A 38 -21.89 -5.27 -22.21
CA ASN A 38 -21.06 -6.21 -21.46
C ASN A 38 -20.50 -7.33 -22.35
N GLN A 39 -21.26 -7.82 -23.34
CA GLN A 39 -20.77 -8.83 -24.29
C GLN A 39 -19.58 -8.33 -25.12
N SER A 40 -19.61 -7.07 -25.53
CA SER A 40 -18.55 -6.43 -26.33
C SER A 40 -17.23 -6.23 -25.56
N GLN A 41 -17.20 -6.45 -24.24
CA GLN A 41 -15.95 -6.49 -23.47
C GLN A 41 -15.10 -7.74 -23.77
N ILE A 42 -15.71 -8.79 -24.31
CA ILE A 42 -15.06 -10.08 -24.60
C ILE A 42 -14.61 -10.15 -26.07
N GLU A 43 -15.05 -9.21 -26.90
CA GLU A 43 -14.67 -9.14 -28.31
C GLU A 43 -13.21 -8.70 -28.50
N ASP A 44 -12.63 -9.08 -29.64
CA ASP A 44 -11.25 -8.75 -29.97
C ASP A 44 -11.12 -7.28 -30.38
N GLN A 45 -10.44 -6.49 -29.54
CA GLN A 45 -10.25 -5.05 -29.75
C GLN A 45 -8.85 -4.68 -30.25
N ARG A 46 -8.04 -5.64 -30.72
CA ARG A 46 -6.63 -5.40 -31.12
C ARG A 46 -6.47 -4.37 -32.25
N GLU A 47 -7.44 -4.30 -33.16
CA GLU A 47 -7.43 -3.42 -34.34
C GLU A 47 -8.24 -2.13 -34.13
N VAL A 48 -8.78 -1.90 -32.93
CA VAL A 48 -9.55 -0.69 -32.63
C VAL A 48 -8.60 0.43 -32.22
N GLU A 49 -8.57 1.50 -33.02
CA GLU A 49 -7.81 2.69 -32.66
C GLU A 49 -8.34 3.31 -31.37
N ILE A 50 -7.44 3.51 -30.41
CA ILE A 50 -7.70 4.22 -29.16
C ILE A 50 -6.85 5.48 -29.08
N ASP A 51 -7.33 6.49 -28.37
CA ASP A 51 -6.53 7.67 -28.14
C ASP A 51 -5.38 7.39 -27.16
N LEU A 52 -4.31 8.19 -27.26
CA LEU A 52 -3.10 8.01 -26.45
C LEU A 52 -3.36 8.08 -24.93
N LYS A 53 -4.35 8.86 -24.49
CA LYS A 53 -4.68 8.97 -23.06
C LYS A 53 -5.29 7.67 -22.55
N THR A 54 -6.19 7.07 -23.33
CA THR A 54 -6.76 5.75 -23.04
C THR A 54 -5.67 4.67 -23.03
N ALA A 55 -4.79 4.64 -24.04
CA ALA A 55 -3.67 3.70 -24.08
C ALA A 55 -2.78 3.81 -22.83
N LYS A 56 -2.38 5.02 -22.44
CA LYS A 56 -1.58 5.26 -21.23
C LYS A 56 -2.29 4.79 -19.95
N ALA A 57 -3.59 5.02 -19.84
CA ALA A 57 -4.36 4.59 -18.67
C ALA A 57 -4.41 3.06 -18.56
N VAL A 58 -4.67 2.37 -19.68
CA VAL A 58 -4.71 0.90 -19.74
C VAL A 58 -3.32 0.31 -19.43
N SER A 59 -2.25 0.80 -20.05
CA SER A 59 -0.89 0.34 -19.77
C SER A 59 -0.49 0.55 -18.30
N LYS A 60 -0.83 1.71 -17.72
CA LYS A 60 -0.57 2.00 -16.30
C LYS A 60 -1.30 1.00 -15.42
N ARG A 61 -2.59 0.75 -15.68
CA ARG A 61 -3.38 -0.23 -14.94
C ARG A 61 -2.78 -1.63 -15.06
N HIS A 62 -2.39 -2.05 -16.26
CA HIS A 62 -1.76 -3.35 -16.47
C HIS A 62 -0.45 -3.49 -15.69
N VAL A 63 0.44 -2.49 -15.71
CA VAL A 63 1.66 -2.51 -14.89
C VAL A 63 1.32 -2.62 -13.41
N LEU A 64 0.36 -1.83 -12.94
CA LEU A 64 -0.10 -1.88 -11.56
C LEU A 64 -0.65 -3.26 -11.17
N ASP A 65 -1.53 -3.83 -11.99
CA ASP A 65 -2.24 -5.08 -11.67
C ASP A 65 -1.36 -6.33 -11.85
N THR A 66 -0.39 -6.29 -12.77
CA THR A 66 0.37 -7.51 -13.17
C THR A 66 1.78 -7.53 -12.61
N ILE A 67 2.44 -6.37 -12.50
CA ILE A 67 3.83 -6.27 -12.03
C ILE A 67 3.84 -5.83 -10.57
N TRP A 68 3.03 -4.83 -10.23
CA TRP A 68 3.10 -4.23 -8.90
C TRP A 68 2.12 -4.84 -7.91
N ALA A 69 0.95 -5.35 -8.31
CA ALA A 69 0.02 -5.97 -7.37
C ALA A 69 0.65 -7.21 -6.69
N PRO A 70 1.39 -8.09 -7.38
CA PRO A 70 2.10 -9.20 -6.74
C PRO A 70 3.24 -8.72 -5.82
N GLN A 71 3.90 -7.59 -6.15
CA GLN A 71 5.00 -7.03 -5.36
C GLN A 71 4.53 -6.14 -4.20
N ASN A 72 3.31 -5.60 -4.28
CA ASN A 72 2.63 -4.78 -3.28
C ASN A 72 1.66 -5.57 -2.42
N VAL A 73 1.52 -6.88 -2.65
CA VAL A 73 1.29 -7.77 -1.52
C VAL A 73 2.60 -7.69 -0.72
N HIS A 74 2.71 -6.62 0.08
CA HIS A 74 3.31 -6.80 1.38
C HIS A 74 2.56 -8.00 1.94
N GLU A 75 3.15 -9.19 1.84
CA GLU A 75 3.00 -10.20 2.87
C GLU A 75 3.41 -9.46 4.14
N SER A 76 2.46 -8.73 4.71
CA SER A 76 2.46 -8.47 6.13
C SER A 76 2.52 -9.88 6.68
N GLN A 77 3.70 -10.29 7.12
CA GLN A 77 3.89 -11.57 7.80
C GLN A 77 3.02 -11.67 9.07
N SER A 78 2.25 -10.62 9.39
CA SER A 78 1.03 -10.72 10.16
C SER A 78 -0.17 -11.15 9.31
N ALA A 79 -0.60 -12.38 9.55
CA ALA A 79 -1.78 -13.03 8.98
C ALA A 79 -3.14 -12.40 9.43
N GLY A 80 -3.21 -11.08 9.60
CA GLY A 80 -4.42 -10.39 10.03
C GLY A 80 -4.38 -8.92 9.67
N ILE A 81 -5.55 -8.35 9.35
CA ILE A 81 -5.76 -6.91 9.21
C ILE A 81 -5.39 -6.26 10.55
N ARG A 82 -4.17 -5.75 10.68
CA ARG A 82 -3.78 -5.03 11.90
C ARG A 82 -4.50 -3.69 11.94
N PRO A 83 -5.02 -3.28 13.11
CA PRO A 83 -5.78 -2.05 13.24
C PRO A 83 -4.93 -0.85 12.82
N SER A 84 -5.59 0.17 12.27
CA SER A 84 -4.91 1.45 12.04
C SER A 84 -4.39 1.97 13.38
N PRO A 85 -3.14 2.50 13.42
CA PRO A 85 -2.59 3.06 14.65
C PRO A 85 -3.55 4.09 15.24
N THR A 86 -3.88 3.94 16.52
CA THR A 86 -4.75 4.89 17.22
C THR A 86 -3.94 6.12 17.59
N ARG A 87 -4.35 7.29 17.07
CA ARG A 87 -3.63 8.56 17.29
C ARG A 87 -3.46 8.89 18.78
N ASP A 88 -4.38 8.45 19.62
CA ASP A 88 -4.36 8.70 21.07
C ASP A 88 -3.19 7.99 21.76
N LYS A 89 -2.89 6.75 21.38
CA LYS A 89 -1.75 5.98 21.94
C LYS A 89 -0.39 6.58 21.57
N GLU A 90 -0.33 7.37 20.51
CA GLU A 90 0.90 8.02 20.04
C GLU A 90 0.97 9.52 20.34
N ALA A 91 0.02 10.07 21.09
CA ALA A 91 -0.14 11.51 21.29
C ALA A 91 1.14 12.18 21.84
N GLY A 92 1.86 11.51 22.73
CA GLY A 92 3.13 11.98 23.31
C GLY A 92 4.38 11.77 22.45
N LEU A 93 4.28 11.03 21.34
CA LEU A 93 5.41 10.75 20.46
C LEU A 93 5.69 11.91 19.50
N SER A 94 6.96 12.17 19.25
CA SER A 94 7.40 13.10 18.22
C SER A 94 7.04 12.58 16.82
N ARG A 95 7.02 13.48 15.84
CA ARG A 95 6.81 13.10 14.43
C ARG A 95 7.80 12.02 13.97
N ARG A 96 9.07 12.14 14.37
CA ARG A 96 10.14 11.21 13.97
C ARG A 96 9.89 9.80 14.51
N GLU A 97 9.49 9.70 15.78
CA GLU A 97 9.16 8.41 16.42
C GLU A 97 7.96 7.74 15.75
N ARG A 98 6.90 8.51 15.46
CA ARG A 98 5.73 7.98 14.73
C ARG A 98 6.09 7.49 13.32
N VAL A 99 7.01 8.18 12.63
CA VAL A 99 7.53 7.74 11.33
C VAL A 99 8.27 6.41 11.46
N VAL A 100 9.15 6.28 12.46
CA VAL A 100 9.86 5.02 12.72
C VAL A 100 8.89 3.88 13.01
N LEU A 101 7.89 4.08 13.87
CA LEU A 101 6.86 3.07 14.13
C LEU A 101 6.12 2.67 12.86
N ALA A 102 5.67 3.63 12.05
CA ALA A 102 4.99 3.34 10.80
C ALA A 102 5.86 2.51 9.85
N GLN A 103 7.15 2.85 9.74
CA GLN A 103 8.12 2.12 8.93
C GLN A 103 8.36 0.68 9.42
N LEU A 104 8.46 0.48 10.74
CA LEU A 104 8.60 -0.85 11.34
C LEU A 104 7.35 -1.70 11.12
N ARG A 105 6.15 -1.11 11.29
CA ARG A 105 4.87 -1.76 11.00
C ARG A 105 4.73 -2.20 9.54
N CYS A 106 5.41 -1.52 8.62
CA CYS A 106 5.50 -1.90 7.21
C CYS A 106 6.55 -2.98 6.94
N ASN A 107 6.68 -3.98 7.82
CA ASN A 107 7.68 -5.06 7.73
C ASN A 107 9.12 -4.53 7.71
N GLY A 108 9.46 -3.66 8.65
CA GLY A 108 10.85 -3.24 8.87
C GLY A 108 11.42 -2.32 7.79
N LYS A 109 10.60 -1.56 7.05
CA LYS A 109 11.07 -0.60 6.02
C LYS A 109 11.57 0.69 6.65
N SER A 110 12.49 0.55 7.60
CA SER A 110 13.00 1.62 8.45
C SER A 110 14.51 1.77 8.31
N PRO A 111 15.05 2.99 8.16
CA PRO A 111 16.50 3.24 8.15
C PRO A 111 17.23 2.85 9.44
N ILE A 112 16.51 2.49 10.53
CA ILE A 112 17.13 2.00 11.76
C ILE A 112 17.62 0.54 11.65
N LEU A 113 17.27 -0.15 10.55
CA LEU A 113 17.58 -1.54 10.27
C LEU A 113 18.58 -1.63 9.11
N GLN A 114 19.76 -2.21 9.32
CA GLN A 114 20.76 -2.35 8.25
C GLN A 114 20.25 -3.18 7.07
N LYS A 115 19.41 -4.19 7.29
CA LYS A 115 18.84 -4.98 6.21
C LYS A 115 18.06 -4.12 5.22
N TYR A 116 17.26 -3.18 5.73
CA TYR A 116 16.52 -2.27 4.85
C TYR A 116 17.44 -1.34 4.07
N LEU A 117 18.48 -0.79 4.72
CA LEU A 117 19.46 0.06 4.04
C LEU A 117 20.23 -0.70 2.96
N TYR A 118 20.57 -1.96 3.20
CA TYR A 118 21.19 -2.84 2.21
C TYR A 118 20.25 -3.09 1.02
N ASP A 119 18.99 -3.42 1.27
CA ASP A 119 17.99 -3.70 0.23
C ASP A 119 17.75 -2.52 -0.72
N ILE A 120 17.91 -1.29 -0.23
CA ILE A 120 17.81 -0.06 -1.04
C ILE A 120 19.17 0.45 -1.55
N CYS A 121 20.23 -0.35 -1.41
CA CYS A 121 21.60 -0.02 -1.81
C CYS A 121 22.17 1.25 -1.12
N ALA A 122 21.69 1.58 0.08
CA ALA A 122 22.20 2.67 0.91
C ALA A 122 23.27 2.24 1.92
N SER A 123 23.43 0.92 2.15
CA SER A 123 24.50 0.34 2.98
C SER A 123 25.21 -0.79 2.21
N PRO A 124 26.52 -0.97 2.39
CA PRO A 124 27.27 -2.05 1.73
C PRO A 124 27.01 -3.45 2.31
N CYS A 125 26.44 -3.56 3.50
CA CYS A 125 26.07 -4.83 4.12
C CYS A 125 24.78 -4.72 4.95
N ASP A 126 24.18 -5.85 5.25
CA ASP A 126 22.96 -5.96 6.06
C ASP A 126 23.23 -6.33 7.52
N ALA A 127 24.49 -6.51 7.92
CA ALA A 127 24.85 -6.98 9.25
C ALA A 127 24.42 -6.00 10.35
N CYS A 128 23.89 -6.54 11.45
CA CYS A 128 23.54 -5.76 12.63
C CYS A 128 24.75 -5.00 13.18
N LEU A 129 24.63 -3.66 13.29
CA LEU A 129 25.70 -2.81 13.81
C LEU A 129 25.98 -3.02 15.30
N GLN A 130 25.06 -3.67 16.02
CA GLN A 130 25.19 -3.95 17.45
C GLN A 130 25.93 -5.27 17.68
N CYS A 131 25.40 -6.39 17.16
CA CYS A 131 25.97 -7.72 17.42
C CYS A 131 26.87 -8.26 16.29
N GLY A 132 26.72 -7.78 15.05
CA GLY A 132 27.49 -8.23 13.89
C GLY A 132 27.22 -9.66 13.40
N GLN A 133 26.25 -10.38 13.98
CA GLN A 133 26.09 -11.84 13.78
C GLN A 133 25.02 -12.25 12.77
N SER A 134 24.11 -11.35 12.40
CA SER A 134 22.98 -11.66 11.51
C SER A 134 22.55 -10.42 10.72
N PRO A 135 21.82 -10.60 9.61
CA PRO A 135 21.12 -9.50 8.97
C PRO A 135 20.23 -8.76 9.97
N ASP A 136 20.33 -7.44 9.98
CA ASP A 136 19.57 -6.56 10.87
C ASP A 136 18.19 -6.28 10.30
N ASP A 137 17.36 -7.31 10.27
CA ASP A 137 15.94 -7.18 9.93
C ASP A 137 15.09 -6.92 11.18
N LEU A 138 13.78 -6.76 10.98
CA LEU A 138 12.85 -6.48 12.07
C LEU A 138 12.78 -7.63 13.07
N HIS A 139 12.85 -8.89 12.61
CA HIS A 139 12.79 -10.04 13.49
C HIS A 139 14.04 -10.10 14.36
N HIS A 140 15.22 -9.92 13.77
CA HIS A 140 16.47 -9.85 14.50
C HIS A 140 16.45 -8.74 15.55
N ALA A 141 16.01 -7.54 15.16
CA ALA A 141 15.95 -6.38 16.05
C ALA A 141 15.03 -6.60 17.27
N LEU A 142 13.93 -7.32 17.09
CA LEU A 142 12.96 -7.58 18.16
C LEU A 142 13.28 -8.83 18.97
N TYR A 143 13.70 -9.93 18.34
CA TYR A 143 13.73 -11.26 18.99
C TYR A 143 15.11 -11.91 19.09
N ASP A 144 16.00 -11.70 18.12
CA ASP A 144 17.25 -12.49 18.06
C ASP A 144 18.49 -11.74 18.52
N CYS A 145 18.48 -10.41 18.45
CA CYS A 145 19.68 -9.62 18.75
C CYS A 145 20.07 -9.79 20.24
N PRO A 146 21.27 -10.30 20.56
CA PRO A 146 21.69 -10.55 21.94
C PRO A 146 21.98 -9.25 22.70
N GLU A 147 22.46 -8.22 22.00
CA GLU A 147 22.79 -6.92 22.60
C GLU A 147 21.56 -6.17 23.14
N VAL A 148 20.35 -6.57 22.73
CA VAL A 148 19.09 -5.96 23.20
C VAL A 148 18.28 -6.86 24.12
N ASP A 149 18.79 -8.04 24.49
CA ASP A 149 18.04 -9.05 25.25
C ASP A 149 17.60 -8.55 26.64
N PHE A 150 18.47 -7.80 27.31
CA PHE A 150 18.12 -7.15 28.57
C PHE A 150 16.91 -6.20 28.41
N PHE A 151 16.90 -5.36 27.37
CA PHE A 151 15.80 -4.42 27.13
C PHE A 151 14.53 -5.12 26.68
N ARG A 152 14.65 -6.19 25.89
CA ARG A 152 13.53 -7.06 25.49
C ARG A 152 12.79 -7.60 26.71
N SER A 153 13.53 -8.02 27.73
CA SER A 153 12.94 -8.55 28.98
C SER A 153 12.10 -7.54 29.77
N LEU A 154 12.27 -6.23 29.51
CA LEU A 154 11.54 -5.16 30.19
C LEU A 154 10.17 -4.88 29.57
N ILE A 155 9.94 -5.29 28.32
CA ILE A 155 8.63 -5.15 27.67
C ILE A 155 7.83 -6.44 27.90
N PRO A 156 6.65 -6.37 28.53
CA PRO A 156 5.77 -7.52 28.65
C PRO A 156 5.07 -7.83 27.32
N GLY A 157 4.94 -9.13 27.01
CA GLY A 157 4.16 -9.60 25.87
C GLY A 157 4.95 -9.70 24.57
N ASP A 158 4.23 -9.75 23.45
CA ASP A 158 4.83 -9.88 22.12
C ASP A 158 5.30 -8.51 21.60
N LEU A 159 6.57 -8.43 21.21
CA LEU A 159 7.18 -7.18 20.74
C LEU A 159 6.60 -6.72 19.39
N MET A 160 6.28 -7.66 18.49
CA MET A 160 5.66 -7.32 17.21
C MET A 160 4.26 -6.75 17.42
N GLU A 161 3.44 -7.31 18.32
CA GLU A 161 2.15 -6.71 18.70
C GLU A 161 2.29 -5.36 19.40
N SER A 162 3.33 -5.20 20.21
CA SER A 162 3.61 -3.95 20.94
C SER A 162 3.86 -2.75 20.01
N LEU A 163 4.27 -2.99 18.75
CA LEU A 163 4.31 -1.93 17.73
C LEU A 163 2.94 -1.26 17.51
N TRP A 164 1.81 -1.93 17.75
CA TRP A 164 0.46 -1.38 17.64
C TRP A 164 -0.17 -1.11 19.01
N GLU A 165 -0.02 -2.03 19.96
CA GLU A 165 -0.74 -1.97 21.22
C GLU A 165 -0.11 -1.01 22.23
N SER A 166 1.22 -0.93 22.23
CA SER A 166 2.04 -0.21 23.22
C SER A 166 3.17 0.57 22.53
N PRO A 167 2.82 1.55 21.65
CA PRO A 167 3.81 2.22 20.80
C PRO A 167 4.79 3.10 21.58
N VAL A 168 4.41 3.59 22.76
CA VAL A 168 5.29 4.42 23.60
C VAL A 168 6.39 3.56 24.21
N GLU A 169 6.02 2.44 24.80
CA GLU A 169 6.93 1.45 25.36
C GLU A 169 7.89 0.91 24.29
N MET A 170 7.39 0.71 23.07
CA MET A 170 8.21 0.30 21.94
C MET A 170 9.27 1.34 21.58
N ILE A 171 8.90 2.63 21.57
CA ILE A 171 9.87 3.72 21.36
C ILE A 171 10.88 3.78 22.49
N GLU A 172 10.46 3.59 23.74
CA GLU A 172 11.37 3.54 24.89
C GLU A 172 12.37 2.39 24.78
N PHE A 173 11.93 1.21 24.36
CA PHE A 173 12.82 0.08 24.07
C PHE A 173 13.81 0.38 22.94
N LEU A 174 13.34 0.93 21.82
CA LEU A 174 14.23 1.28 20.71
C LEU A 174 15.23 2.37 21.10
N ARG A 175 14.85 3.27 22.02
CA ARG A 175 15.75 4.30 22.57
C ARG A 175 16.77 3.68 23.53
N ALA A 176 16.32 2.85 24.47
CA ALA A 176 17.17 2.22 25.48
C ALA A 176 18.18 1.26 24.85
N SER A 177 17.76 0.53 23.81
CA SER A 177 18.62 -0.33 22.99
C SER A 177 19.50 0.42 21.98
N GLN A 178 19.51 1.76 21.99
CA GLN A 178 20.30 2.60 21.07
C GLN A 178 20.02 2.33 19.58
N ARG A 179 18.83 1.83 19.23
CA ARG A 179 18.39 1.61 17.83
C ARG A 179 17.74 2.85 17.23
N LEU A 180 17.16 3.72 18.06
CA LEU A 180 16.71 5.03 17.59
C LEU A 180 17.91 5.96 17.36
N PRO A 181 18.07 6.54 16.16
CA PRO A 181 19.12 7.50 15.92
C PRO A 181 18.93 8.72 16.82
N ILE A 182 20.00 9.10 17.52
CA ILE A 182 20.02 10.29 18.38
C ILE A 182 19.71 11.51 17.51
N ALA A 183 18.79 12.36 18.00
CA ALA A 183 18.31 13.53 17.28
C ALA A 183 19.41 14.57 17.07
#